data_AF-A0A173REK1-F1
#
_entry.id   AF-A0A173REK1-F1
#
_cell.length_a   1.000
_cell.length_b   1.000
_cell.length_c   1.000
_cell.angle_alpha   90.00
_cell.angle_beta   90.00
_cell.angle_gamma   90.00
#
_symmetry.space_group_name_H-M   'P 1'
#
loop_
_entity.id
_entity.type
_entity.pdbx_description
1 polymer ?
#
loop_
_entity_poly.entity_id
_entity_poly.type
_entity_poly.pdbx_seq_one_letter_code
_entity_poly.pdbx_strand_id
1 'polypeptide(L)'
;MTKEFLLECERKLAKSYVCTALGRDDDSIAITKEIAKDIAFEVTNSIHPISMETAPYVVAALRTLANGIEKEMNPLDKEIARALQELMGRFQFVKEEVKVDL
;
A
#
# COMPACT_ATOMS: atom_id res chain seq x y z
N MET A 1 -6.50 -7.09 -5.55
CA MET A 1 -7.38 -6.14 -4.82
C MET A 1 -8.81 -6.19 -5.34
N THR A 2 -9.75 -6.60 -4.49
CA THR A 2 -11.17 -6.74 -4.82
C THR A 2 -11.98 -5.50 -4.43
N LYS A 3 -13.23 -5.38 -4.92
CA LYS A 3 -14.14 -4.30 -4.52
C LYS A 3 -14.50 -4.40 -3.04
N GLU A 4 -14.67 -5.62 -2.54
CA GLU A 4 -14.99 -5.91 -1.15
C GLU A 4 -13.88 -5.46 -0.21
N PHE A 5 -12.62 -5.71 -0.59
CA PHE A 5 -11.45 -5.23 0.15
C PHE A 5 -11.43 -3.70 0.23
N LEU A 6 -11.62 -3.02 -0.91
CA LEU A 6 -11.67 -1.55 -0.96
C LEU A 6 -12.78 -1.00 -0.05
N LEU A 7 -13.99 -1.56 -0.10
CA LEU A 7 -15.10 -1.15 0.76
C LEU A 7 -14.78 -1.29 2.24
N GLU A 8 -14.01 -2.31 2.63
CA GLU A 8 -13.58 -2.46 4.02
C GLU A 8 -12.53 -1.42 4.42
N CYS A 9 -11.57 -1.10 3.54
CA CYS A 9 -10.65 0.01 3.75
C CYS A 9 -11.38 1.34 3.94
N GLU A 10 -12.37 1.65 3.09
CA GLU A 10 -13.19 2.86 3.19
C GLU A 10 -13.95 2.94 4.51
N ARG A 11 -14.50 1.81 4.99
CA ARG A 11 -15.16 1.75 6.31
C ARG A 11 -14.18 2.00 7.45
N LYS A 12 -12.98 1.42 7.40
CA LYS A 12 -11.93 1.67 8.40
C LYS A 12 -11.52 3.15 8.35
N LEU A 13 -11.34 3.72 7.17
CA LEU A 13 -10.98 5.13 7.01
C LEU A 13 -12.06 6.07 7.57
N ALA A 14 -13.33 5.80 7.32
CA ALA A 14 -14.43 6.54 7.93
C ALA A 14 -14.39 6.49 9.47
N LYS A 15 -14.09 5.32 10.07
CA LYS A 15 -13.89 5.19 11.53
C LYS A 15 -12.71 6.02 12.02
N SER A 16 -11.61 6.04 11.26
CA SER A 16 -10.43 6.86 11.56
C SER A 16 -10.79 8.35 11.65
N TYR A 17 -11.58 8.87 10.69
CA TYR A 17 -12.05 10.25 10.72
C TYR A 17 -12.92 10.57 11.93
N VAL A 18 -13.80 9.64 12.34
CA VAL A 18 -14.58 9.79 13.57
C VAL A 18 -13.68 9.86 14.81
N CYS A 19 -12.63 9.03 14.88
CA CYS A 19 -11.66 9.09 15.97
C CYS A 19 -10.98 10.47 16.06
N THR A 20 -10.49 11.00 14.95
CA THR A 20 -9.91 12.35 14.90
C THR A 20 -10.90 13.43 15.34
N ALA A 21 -12.16 13.37 14.86
CA ALA A 21 -13.20 14.33 15.25
C ALA A 21 -13.52 14.30 16.76
N LEU A 22 -13.27 13.17 17.43
CA LEU A 22 -13.45 12.99 18.87
C LEU A 22 -12.18 13.27 19.70
N GLY A 23 -11.10 13.75 19.07
CA GLY A 23 -9.80 13.98 19.72
C GLY A 23 -9.06 12.69 20.10
N ARG A 24 -9.39 11.55 19.46
CA ARG A 24 -8.77 10.23 19.66
C ARG A 24 -7.73 9.95 18.58
N ASP A 25 -6.71 10.80 18.50
CA ASP A 25 -5.74 10.77 17.40
C ASP A 25 -4.91 9.49 17.36
N ASP A 26 -4.56 8.91 18.52
CA ASP A 26 -3.83 7.64 18.58
C ASP A 26 -4.61 6.49 17.93
N ASP A 27 -5.93 6.44 18.12
CA ASP A 27 -6.80 5.44 17.50
C ASP A 27 -6.91 5.64 15.99
N SER A 28 -7.04 6.89 15.55
CA SER A 28 -7.04 7.27 14.13
C SER A 28 -5.74 6.84 13.44
N ILE A 29 -4.61 7.11 14.09
CA ILE A 29 -3.28 6.70 13.61
C ILE A 29 -3.17 5.17 13.55
N ALA A 30 -3.65 4.45 14.57
CA ALA A 30 -3.62 2.99 14.58
C ALA A 30 -4.43 2.38 13.42
N ILE A 31 -5.64 2.88 13.17
CA ILE A 31 -6.49 2.44 12.06
C ILE A 31 -5.84 2.74 10.71
N THR A 32 -5.31 3.95 10.54
CA THR A 32 -4.65 4.37 9.29
C THR A 32 -3.43 3.49 8.99
N LYS A 33 -2.66 3.15 10.04
CA LYS A 33 -1.54 2.19 9.93
C LYS A 33 -2.04 0.83 9.48
N GLU A 34 -3.11 0.31 10.07
CA GLU A 34 -3.68 -0.98 9.69
C GLU A 34 -4.09 -1.01 8.22
N ILE A 35 -4.83 -0.01 7.74
CA ILE A 35 -5.22 0.11 6.32
C ILE A 35 -3.98 0.09 5.41
N ALA A 36 -2.94 0.85 5.77
CA ALA A 36 -1.70 0.90 5.03
C ALA A 36 -1.01 -0.49 4.95
N LYS A 37 -0.99 -1.23 6.06
CA LYS A 37 -0.46 -2.60 6.08
C LYS A 37 -1.26 -3.52 5.18
N ASP A 38 -2.58 -3.52 5.32
CA ASP A 38 -3.48 -4.39 4.56
C ASP A 38 -3.30 -4.17 3.04
N ILE A 39 -3.22 -2.90 2.61
CA ILE A 39 -2.97 -2.55 1.19
C ILE A 39 -1.60 -3.03 0.74
N ALA A 40 -0.54 -2.82 1.54
CA ALA A 40 0.81 -3.25 1.19
C ALA A 40 0.89 -4.78 1.06
N PHE A 41 0.20 -5.53 1.93
CA PHE A 41 0.10 -6.99 1.83
C PHE A 41 -0.66 -7.43 0.57
N GLU A 42 -1.81 -6.81 0.27
CA GLU A 42 -2.61 -7.15 -0.91
C GLU A 42 -1.83 -6.92 -2.21
N VAL A 43 -1.10 -5.80 -2.30
CA VAL A 43 -0.22 -5.49 -3.44
C VAL A 43 0.91 -6.51 -3.52
N THR A 44 1.56 -6.81 -2.39
CA THR A 44 2.68 -7.78 -2.34
C THR A 44 2.23 -9.18 -2.76
N ASN A 45 1.08 -9.64 -2.26
CA ASN A 45 0.51 -10.94 -2.61
C ASN A 45 0.12 -11.02 -4.09
N SER A 46 -0.28 -9.90 -4.70
CA SER A 46 -0.65 -9.85 -6.12
C SER A 46 0.56 -9.99 -7.06
N ILE A 47 1.77 -9.77 -6.57
CA ILE A 47 3.01 -9.86 -7.36
C ILE A 47 3.90 -11.03 -6.92
N HIS A 48 3.56 -11.75 -5.86
CA HIS A 48 4.34 -12.88 -5.35
C HIS A 48 3.97 -14.20 -6.08
N PRO A 49 4.94 -15.10 -6.33
CA PRO A 49 6.37 -14.93 -6.11
C PRO A 49 7.05 -14.06 -7.20
N ILE A 50 8.14 -13.39 -6.83
CA ILE A 50 8.95 -12.58 -7.75
C ILE A 50 10.33 -13.25 -7.90
N SER A 51 10.71 -13.58 -9.14
CA SER A 51 12.07 -14.04 -9.46
C SER A 51 13.03 -12.87 -9.64
N MET A 52 14.34 -13.13 -9.54
CA MET A 52 15.37 -12.10 -9.74
C MET A 52 15.36 -11.51 -11.16
N GLU A 53 15.01 -12.31 -12.16
CA GLU A 53 14.95 -11.93 -13.57
C GLU A 53 13.71 -11.09 -13.90
N THR A 54 12.58 -11.37 -13.23
CA THR A 54 11.31 -10.65 -13.43
C THR A 54 11.18 -9.41 -12.53
N ALA A 55 11.95 -9.34 -11.43
CA ALA A 55 11.93 -8.22 -10.50
C ALA A 55 12.09 -6.83 -11.16
N PRO A 56 13.00 -6.60 -12.14
CA PRO A 56 13.10 -5.30 -12.80
C PRO A 56 11.82 -4.88 -13.54
N TYR A 57 11.12 -5.84 -14.15
CA TYR A 57 9.86 -5.59 -14.88
C TYR A 57 8.72 -5.26 -13.90
N VAL A 58 8.62 -6.00 -12.80
CA VAL A 58 7.65 -5.73 -11.73
C VAL A 58 7.89 -4.34 -11.14
N VAL A 59 9.13 -3.98 -10.85
CA VAL A 59 9.50 -2.64 -10.35
C VAL A 59 9.14 -1.56 -11.35
N ALA A 60 9.42 -1.74 -12.64
CA ALA A 60 9.08 -0.78 -13.68
C ALA A 60 7.55 -0.58 -13.80
N ALA A 61 6.78 -1.67 -13.76
CA ALA A 61 5.31 -1.63 -13.79
C ALA A 61 4.74 -0.88 -12.57
N LEU A 62 5.17 -1.24 -11.36
CA LEU A 62 4.70 -0.60 -10.13
C LEU A 62 5.01 0.91 -10.09
N ARG A 63 6.23 1.31 -10.49
CA ARG A 63 6.61 2.73 -10.58
C ARG A 63 5.75 3.50 -11.59
N THR A 64 5.51 2.90 -12.75
CA THR A 64 4.69 3.53 -13.79
C THR A 64 3.26 3.75 -13.32
N LEU A 65 2.66 2.74 -12.67
CA LEU A 65 1.32 2.82 -12.11
C LEU A 65 1.25 3.85 -10.97
N ALA A 66 2.19 3.82 -10.03
CA ALA A 66 2.25 4.77 -8.92
C ALA A 66 2.38 6.22 -9.43
N ASN A 67 3.30 6.48 -10.34
CA ASN A 67 3.49 7.81 -10.94
C ASN A 67 2.25 8.28 -11.71
N GLY A 68 1.53 7.36 -12.38
CA GLY A 68 0.28 7.67 -13.07
C GLY A 68 -0.83 8.09 -12.11
N ILE A 69 -1.00 7.35 -11.01
CA ILE A 69 -1.99 7.64 -9.97
C ILE A 69 -1.65 8.96 -9.25
N GLU A 70 -0.39 9.16 -8.89
CA GLU A 70 0.06 10.35 -8.15
C GLU A 70 -0.13 11.65 -8.96
N LYS A 71 -0.05 11.61 -10.30
CA LYS A 71 -0.27 12.80 -11.14
C LYS A 71 -1.66 13.42 -10.93
N GLU A 72 -2.67 12.59 -10.73
CA GLU A 72 -4.07 13.00 -10.56
C GLU A 72 -4.40 13.40 -9.10
N MET A 73 -3.49 13.14 -8.15
CA MET A 73 -3.67 13.50 -6.75
C MET A 73 -3.50 15.01 -6.52
N ASN A 74 -4.30 15.55 -5.59
CA ASN A 74 -4.08 16.90 -5.09
C ASN A 74 -2.82 16.97 -4.19
N PRO A 75 -2.30 18.16 -3.85
CA PRO A 75 -1.10 18.29 -3.03
C PRO A 75 -1.18 17.60 -1.65
N LEU A 76 -2.33 17.66 -0.99
CA LEU A 76 -2.53 17.05 0.32
C LEU A 76 -2.45 15.51 0.25
N ASP A 77 -3.09 14.91 -0.76
CA ASP A 77 -3.06 13.47 -0.97
C ASP A 77 -1.63 12.97 -1.25
N LYS A 78 -0.81 13.77 -1.93
CA LYS A 78 0.62 13.46 -2.16
C LYS A 78 1.41 13.46 -0.86
N GLU A 79 1.17 14.42 0.02
CA GLU A 79 1.82 14.46 1.34
C GLU A 79 1.42 13.26 2.20
N ILE A 80 0.14 12.89 2.17
CA ILE A 80 -0.38 11.69 2.85
C ILE A 80 0.29 10.43 2.27
N ALA A 81 0.33 10.29 0.94
CA ALA A 81 0.95 9.15 0.27
C ALA A 81 2.43 9.01 0.65
N ARG A 82 3.18 10.11 0.72
CA ARG A 82 4.58 10.13 1.18
C ARG A 82 4.71 9.67 2.63
N ALA A 83 3.89 10.19 3.54
CA ALA A 83 3.91 9.79 4.95
C ALA A 83 3.59 8.29 5.13
N LEU A 84 2.62 7.78 4.36
CA LEU A 84 2.27 6.36 4.34
C LEU A 84 3.41 5.50 3.76
N GLN A 85 4.10 5.96 2.72
CA GLN A 85 5.25 5.26 2.16
C GLN A 85 6.38 5.10 3.18
N GLU A 86 6.72 6.15 3.95
CA GLU A 86 7.72 6.09 5.01
C GLU A 86 7.33 5.08 6.12
N LEU A 87 6.03 4.97 6.38
CA LEU A 87 5.49 4.00 7.34
C LEU A 87 5.58 2.57 6.82
N MET A 88 5.28 2.37 5.53
CA MET A 88 5.31 1.07 4.86
C MET A 88 6.72 0.58 4.53
N GLY A 89 7.71 1.47 4.36
CA GLY A 89 9.10 1.11 4.05
C GLY A 89 9.79 0.22 5.10
N ARG A 90 9.11 -0.07 6.22
CA ARG A 90 9.54 -1.00 7.27
C ARG A 90 9.09 -2.45 7.01
N PHE A 91 8.28 -2.72 5.98
CA PHE A 91 7.91 -4.08 5.57
C PHE A 91 9.06 -4.74 4.78
N GLN A 92 9.44 -5.95 5.16
CA GLN A 92 10.47 -6.74 4.45
C GLN A 92 9.82 -7.61 3.37
N PHE A 93 10.38 -7.59 2.17
CA PHE A 93 10.00 -8.49 1.08
C PHE A 93 10.79 -9.81 1.18
N VAL A 94 10.10 -10.94 1.08
CA VAL A 94 10.73 -12.27 0.94
C VAL A 94 11.00 -12.53 -0.54
N LYS A 95 12.25 -12.79 -0.90
CA LYS A 95 12.69 -13.11 -2.27
C LYS A 95 12.63 -14.62 -2.51
N GLU A 96 12.25 -15.04 -3.72
CA GLU A 96 12.25 -16.45 -4.11
C GLU A 96 13.14 -16.68 -5.35
N GLU A 97 14.00 -17.70 -5.28
CA GLU A 97 14.82 -18.12 -6.43
C GLU A 97 13.99 -19.05 -7.31
N VAL A 98 13.49 -18.55 -8.44
CA VAL A 98 12.82 -19.38 -9.45
C VAL A 98 13.89 -19.99 -10.35
N LYS A 99 14.13 -21.30 -10.24
CA LYS A 99 14.95 -22.03 -11.20
C LYS A 99 14.15 -22.25 -12.47
N VAL A 100 14.66 -21.74 -13.59
CA VAL A 100 14.14 -22.05 -14.93
C VAL A 100 14.99 -23.19 -15.48
N ASP A 101 14.42 -24.39 -15.58
CA ASP A 101 15.04 -25.48 -16.32
C ASP A 101 14.83 -25.21 -17.83
N LEU A 102 15.94 -24.90 -18.53
CA LEU A 102 15.99 -24.64 -19.97
C LEU A 102 16.36 -25.89 -20.77
#